data_AF-A0A961TL48-F1
#
_entry.id   AF-A0A961TL48-F1
#
_cell.length_a   1.000
_cell.length_b   1.000
_cell.length_c   1.000
_cell.angle_alpha   90.00
_cell.angle_beta   90.00
_cell.angle_gamma   90.00
#
_symmetry.space_group_name_H-M   'P 1'
#
loop_
_entity.id
_entity.type
_entity.pdbx_description
1 polymer ?
#
loop_
_entity_poly.entity_id
_entity_poly.type
_entity_poly.pdbx_seq_one_letter_code
_entity_poly.pdbx_strand_id
1 'polypeptide(L)'
;MARVVRREKRQRGFFGWVFLVLFWGWNALMAWLMVLGAGALNSLPETSDRAEQAGRALGGAFSIGALLFMWLAGAVIFGLFALLTRGSKVIVEED
;
A
#
# COMPACT_ATOMS: atom_id res chain seq x y z
N MET A 1 -7.80 -28.09 -41.71
CA MET A 1 -8.04 -26.68 -41.34
C MET A 1 -7.20 -26.39 -40.10
N ALA A 2 -6.18 -25.55 -40.20
CA ALA A 2 -5.36 -25.15 -39.04
C ALA A 2 -6.19 -24.22 -38.13
N ARG A 3 -6.17 -24.48 -36.83
CA ARG A 3 -6.93 -23.73 -35.83
C ARG A 3 -6.02 -22.65 -35.24
N VAL A 4 -6.12 -21.42 -35.73
CA VAL A 4 -5.39 -20.28 -35.16
C VAL A 4 -5.96 -19.98 -33.76
N VAL A 5 -5.15 -20.15 -32.71
CA VAL A 5 -5.53 -19.82 -31.33
C VAL A 5 -4.88 -18.50 -30.95
N ARG A 6 -5.64 -17.40 -30.96
CA ARG A 6 -5.18 -16.11 -30.44
C ARG A 6 -5.17 -16.13 -28.92
N ARG A 7 -3.98 -16.05 -28.31
CA ARG A 7 -3.82 -15.95 -26.84
C ARG A 7 -3.43 -14.52 -26.47
N GLU A 8 -4.33 -13.76 -25.86
CA GLU A 8 -4.00 -12.47 -25.26
C GLU A 8 -3.15 -12.71 -23.99
N LYS A 9 -1.83 -12.56 -24.07
CA LYS A 9 -0.96 -12.62 -22.88
C LYS A 9 -0.60 -11.21 -22.45
N ARG A 10 -1.10 -10.81 -21.28
CA ARG A 10 -0.81 -9.48 -20.72
C ARG A 10 0.49 -9.54 -19.93
N GLN A 11 1.62 -9.21 -20.57
CA GLN A 11 2.90 -9.12 -19.87
C GLN A 11 3.08 -7.71 -19.28
N ARG A 12 3.42 -7.64 -17.98
CA ARG A 12 3.89 -6.39 -17.37
C ARG A 12 5.35 -6.19 -17.76
N GLY A 13 5.67 -5.01 -18.31
CA GLY A 13 7.07 -4.63 -18.58
C GLY A 13 7.87 -4.36 -17.29
N PHE A 14 9.18 -4.16 -17.43
CA PHE A 14 10.11 -3.88 -16.32
C PHE A 14 9.63 -2.74 -15.40
N PHE A 15 9.29 -1.58 -15.99
CA PHE A 15 8.75 -0.44 -15.25
C PHE A 15 7.47 -0.76 -14.47
N GLY A 16 6.57 -1.56 -15.06
CA GLY A 16 5.34 -1.99 -14.40
C GLY A 16 5.59 -2.94 -13.21
N TRP A 17 6.70 -3.68 -13.23
CA TRP A 17 7.10 -4.52 -12.12
C TRP A 17 7.71 -3.68 -10.98
N VAL A 18 8.56 -2.70 -11.30
CA VAL A 18 9.14 -1.77 -10.31
C VAL A 18 8.06 -1.03 -9.52
N PHE A 19 7.09 -0.42 -10.20
CA PHE A 19 6.00 0.29 -9.50
C PHE A 19 5.08 -0.64 -8.71
N LEU A 20 4.92 -1.89 -9.15
CA LEU A 20 4.18 -2.88 -8.39
C LEU A 20 4.91 -3.26 -7.09
N VAL A 21 6.22 -3.46 -7.15
CA VAL A 21 7.03 -3.72 -5.95
C VAL A 21 7.00 -2.53 -5.01
N LEU A 22 7.13 -1.30 -5.54
CA LEU A 22 7.01 -0.08 -4.72
C LEU A 22 5.63 0.04 -4.07
N PHE A 23 4.56 -0.27 -4.80
CA PHE A 23 3.20 -0.26 -4.25
C PHE A 23 3.04 -1.26 -3.10
N TRP A 24 3.49 -2.50 -3.28
CA TRP A 24 3.43 -3.49 -2.21
C TRP A 24 4.37 -3.15 -1.04
N GLY A 25 5.57 -2.66 -1.33
CA GLY A 25 6.54 -2.21 -0.34
C GLY A 25 6.00 -1.06 0.52
N TRP A 26 5.37 -0.07 -0.11
CA TRP A 26 4.70 1.03 0.61
C TRP A 26 3.59 0.51 1.52
N ASN A 27 2.71 -0.36 1.03
CA ASN A 27 1.64 -0.92 1.84
C ASN A 27 2.17 -1.75 3.02
N ALA A 28 3.20 -2.57 2.80
CA ALA A 28 3.83 -3.35 3.85
C ALA A 28 4.51 -2.45 4.90
N LEU A 29 5.22 -1.41 4.46
CA LEU A 29 5.85 -0.43 5.34
C LEU A 29 4.81 0.27 6.21
N MET A 30 3.72 0.74 5.62
CA MET A 30 2.67 1.44 6.38
C MET A 30 1.95 0.51 7.37
N ALA A 31 1.69 -0.74 6.98
CA ALA A 31 1.16 -1.76 7.89
C ALA A 31 2.10 -2.02 9.07
N TRP A 32 3.40 -2.13 8.79
CA TRP A 32 4.42 -2.30 9.81
C TRP A 32 4.48 -1.11 10.78
N LEU A 33 4.48 0.12 10.27
CA LEU A 33 4.47 1.34 11.09
C LEU A 33 3.22 1.45 11.95
N MET A 34 2.06 1.05 11.44
CA MET A 34 0.80 1.01 12.18
C MET A 34 0.89 0.06 13.39
N VAL A 35 1.43 -1.15 13.19
CA VAL A 35 1.61 -2.14 14.27
C VAL A 35 2.62 -1.64 15.30
N LEU A 36 3.75 -1.07 14.85
CA LEU A 36 4.74 -0.47 15.76
C LEU A 36 4.16 0.68 16.58
N GLY A 37 3.41 1.59 15.95
CA GLY A 37 2.79 2.73 16.63
C GLY A 37 1.75 2.29 17.66
N ALA A 38 0.90 1.31 17.31
CA ALA A 38 -0.05 0.73 18.25
C ALA A 38 0.65 0.03 19.42
N GLY A 39 1.74 -0.71 19.16
CA GLY A 39 2.57 -1.30 20.20
C GLY A 39 3.16 -0.26 21.16
N ALA A 40 3.68 0.84 20.64
CA ALA A 40 4.23 1.92 21.44
C ALA A 40 3.16 2.57 22.34
N LEU A 41 1.97 2.84 21.83
CA LEU A 41 0.86 3.40 22.62
C LEU A 41 0.42 2.45 23.75
N ASN A 42 0.36 1.14 23.48
CA ASN A 42 0.00 0.13 24.49
C ASN A 42 1.10 -0.09 25.54
N SER A 43 2.35 0.29 25.26
CA SER A 43 3.46 0.16 26.20
C SER A 43 3.56 1.31 27.21
N LEU A 44 2.74 2.35 27.05
CA LEU A 44 2.73 3.49 27.96
C LEU A 44 2.15 3.07 29.33
N PRO A 45 2.79 3.45 30.45
CA PRO A 45 2.28 3.13 31.77
C PRO A 45 0.96 3.84 32.03
N GLU A 46 0.00 3.16 32.66
CA GLU A 46 -1.26 3.74 33.13
C GLU A 46 -0.99 4.98 33.98
N THR A 47 -1.77 6.04 33.76
CA THR A 47 -1.66 7.30 34.49
C THR A 47 -3.00 7.64 35.12
N SER A 48 -3.01 8.08 36.38
CA SER A 48 -4.21 8.55 37.07
C SER A 48 -4.54 10.01 36.77
N ASP A 49 -3.64 10.74 36.09
CA ASP A 49 -3.87 12.13 35.73
C ASP A 49 -4.79 12.23 34.50
N ARG A 50 -5.92 12.92 34.68
CA ARG A 50 -6.92 13.12 33.64
C ARG A 50 -6.40 13.95 32.47
N ALA A 51 -5.53 14.94 32.74
CA ALA A 51 -4.96 15.76 31.68
C ALA A 51 -4.05 14.93 30.78
N GLU A 52 -3.21 14.07 31.37
CA GLU A 52 -2.36 13.14 30.64
C GLU A 52 -3.17 12.09 29.84
N GLN A 53 -4.22 11.50 30.43
CA GLN A 53 -5.12 10.57 29.71
C GLN A 53 -5.75 11.22 28.48
N ALA A 54 -6.29 12.44 28.63
CA ALA A 54 -6.91 13.18 27.52
C ALA A 54 -5.88 13.51 26.43
N GLY A 55 -4.67 13.96 26.83
CA GLY A 55 -3.58 14.24 25.90
C GLY A 55 -3.15 13.00 25.11
N ARG A 56 -3.02 11.85 25.77
CA ARG A 56 -2.68 10.57 25.13
C ARG A 56 -3.76 10.11 24.14
N ALA A 57 -5.02 10.21 24.50
CA ALA A 57 -6.13 9.83 23.62
C ALA A 57 -6.17 10.71 22.36
N LEU A 58 -6.08 12.04 22.52
CA LEU A 58 -6.07 12.98 21.40
C LEU A 58 -4.83 12.81 20.52
N GLY A 59 -3.65 12.69 21.12
CA GLY A 59 -2.39 12.47 20.40
C GLY A 59 -2.39 11.14 19.64
N GLY A 60 -2.89 10.07 20.26
CA GLY A 60 -3.06 8.76 19.63
C GLY A 60 -4.02 8.82 18.44
N ALA A 61 -5.19 9.44 18.60
CA ALA A 61 -6.15 9.59 17.51
C ALA A 61 -5.57 10.42 16.34
N PHE A 62 -4.88 11.52 16.65
CA PHE A 62 -4.28 12.39 15.64
C PHE A 62 -3.16 11.67 14.87
N SER A 63 -2.27 10.98 15.57
CA SER A 63 -1.16 10.24 14.96
C SER A 63 -1.64 9.08 14.08
N ILE A 64 -2.63 8.30 14.56
CA ILE A 64 -3.25 7.23 13.77
C ILE A 64 -3.95 7.82 12.54
N GLY A 65 -4.73 8.90 12.71
CA GLY A 65 -5.42 9.57 11.62
C GLY A 65 -4.47 10.11 10.54
N ALA A 66 -3.38 10.76 10.96
CA ALA A 66 -2.34 11.26 10.06
C ALA A 66 -1.64 10.11 9.31
N LEU A 67 -1.35 9.00 10.00
CA LEU A 67 -0.72 7.83 9.40
C LEU A 67 -1.64 7.16 8.37
N LEU A 68 -2.94 7.03 8.68
CA LEU A 68 -3.94 6.51 7.75
C LEU A 68 -4.09 7.40 6.50
N PHE A 69 -4.11 8.72 6.67
CA PHE A 69 -4.17 9.65 5.55
C PHE A 69 -2.93 9.52 4.65
N MET A 70 -1.75 9.48 5.26
CA MET A 70 -0.48 9.26 4.54
C MET A 70 -0.49 7.92 3.80
N TRP A 71 -1.00 6.86 4.43
CA TRP A 71 -1.10 5.53 3.84
C TRP A 71 -1.98 5.58 2.60
N LEU A 72 -3.19 6.12 2.73
CA LEU A 72 -4.14 6.24 1.63
C LEU A 72 -3.53 7.05 0.47
N ALA A 73 -2.94 8.21 0.75
CA ALA A 73 -2.34 9.06 -0.26
C ALA A 73 -1.24 8.32 -1.03
N GLY A 74 -0.31 7.68 -0.33
CA GLY A 74 0.74 6.90 -0.99
C GLY A 74 0.21 5.68 -1.74
N ALA A 75 -0.79 4.97 -1.20
CA ALA A 75 -1.42 3.84 -1.88
C ALA A 75 -2.10 4.27 -3.19
N VAL A 76 -2.77 5.43 -3.19
CA VAL A 76 -3.37 6.00 -4.41
C VAL A 76 -2.28 6.37 -5.42
N ILE A 77 -1.24 7.09 -5.02
CA ILE A 77 -0.17 7.53 -5.91
C ILE A 77 0.57 6.32 -6.52
N PHE A 78 1.09 5.42 -5.69
CA PHE A 78 1.80 4.23 -6.17
C PHE A 78 0.88 3.26 -6.93
N GLY A 79 -0.39 3.14 -6.52
CA GLY A 79 -1.38 2.31 -7.19
C GLY A 79 -1.70 2.81 -8.59
N LEU A 80 -1.87 4.14 -8.75
CA LEU A 80 -2.04 4.77 -10.07
C LEU A 80 -0.82 4.53 -10.95
N PHE A 81 0.40 4.73 -10.44
CA PHE A 81 1.61 4.45 -11.22
C PHE A 81 1.72 2.97 -11.61
N ALA A 82 1.38 2.04 -10.71
CA ALA A 82 1.38 0.61 -11.02
C ALA A 82 0.31 0.20 -12.05
N LEU A 83 -0.81 0.93 -12.12
CA LEU A 83 -1.86 0.73 -13.12
C LEU A 83 -1.48 1.31 -14.47
N LEU A 84 -0.97 2.54 -14.50
CA LEU A 84 -0.56 3.23 -15.73
C LEU A 84 0.62 2.53 -16.42
N THR A 85 1.49 1.88 -15.66
CA THR A 85 2.63 1.12 -16.18
C THR A 85 2.32 -0.35 -16.47
N ARG A 86 1.04 -0.77 -16.38
CA ARG A 86 0.61 -2.13 -16.72
C ARG A 86 0.66 -2.32 -18.24
N GLY A 87 1.79 -2.85 -18.70
CA GLY A 87 2.16 -3.08 -20.11
C GLY A 87 1.06 -3.61 -21.06
N SER A 88 1.25 -3.26 -22.34
CA SER A 88 0.35 -3.53 -23.46
C SER A 88 0.04 -5.00 -23.66
N LYS A 89 -1.15 -5.26 -24.23
CA LYS A 89 -1.57 -6.60 -24.63
C LYS A 89 -0.67 -7.09 -25.77
N VAL A 90 -0.01 -8.24 -25.58
CA VAL A 90 0.72 -8.92 -26.65
C VAL A 90 -0.20 -10.00 -27.20
N ILE A 91 -0.52 -9.91 -28.49
CA ILE A 91 -1.23 -10.96 -29.23
C ILE A 91 -0.17 -11.95 -29.67
N VAL A 92 -0.23 -13.18 -29.14
CA VAL A 92 0.62 -14.28 -29.61
C VAL A 92 -0.22 -15.11 -30.56
N GLU A 93 0.18 -15.16 -31.83
CA GLU A 93 -0.32 -16.10 -32.83
C GLU A 93 0.60 -17.32 -32.82
N GLU A 94 0.09 -18.49 -32.44
CA GLU A 94 0.75 -19.80 -32.61
C GLU A 94 0.18 -20.43 -33.89
N ASP A 95 1.06 -20.72 -34.86
CA ASP A 95 0.76 -21.45 -36.10
C ASP A 95 0.81 -22.98 -35.91
#